data_AF-A0A5P8M9Q5-F1
#
_entry.id   AF-A0A5P8M9Q5-F1
#
_cell.length_a   1.000
_cell.length_b   1.000
_cell.length_c   1.000
_cell.angle_alpha   90.00
_cell.angle_beta   90.00
_cell.angle_gamma   90.00
#
_symmetry.space_group_name_H-M   'P 1'
#
loop_
_entity.id
_entity.type
_entity.pdbx_description
1 polymer ?
#
loop_
_entity_poly.entity_id
_entity_poly.type
_entity_poly.pdbx_seq_one_letter_code
_entity_poly.pdbx_strand_id
1 'polypeptide(L)'
;MFLALGACSPKSLSIRVSPTTDTYQDGNPIDVSVWTAKGATVYLADSNGVQKKQKSDSSDGSALFSIDKPATYRIWSKSGDAKSKTVKVRIRDGGGNDTSDLDDDDTDINDSADSESSSSSAAESSSSETSEDNVASSSSSSASSIIPADYVSALAKARSYATTMDMSKKGVYDQLTSQYGEKFSAQAAQYAIDHLTDIDWAANALAKAKSYQTDMSMSPEAIRDQLTSPYGEQFTQQEADYAIQHLND
;
A
#
# COMPACT_ATOMS: atom_id res chain seq x y z
N MET A 1 -57.17 31.09 -15.06
CA MET A 1 -56.92 29.70 -15.52
C MET A 1 -55.80 29.77 -16.55
N PHE A 2 -54.54 29.83 -16.08
CA PHE A 2 -53.38 29.93 -16.97
C PHE A 2 -52.78 28.54 -17.16
N LEU A 3 -52.74 28.13 -18.43
CA LEU A 3 -51.94 27.03 -18.93
C LEU A 3 -50.47 27.27 -18.59
N ALA A 4 -49.84 26.27 -17.97
CA ALA A 4 -48.50 25.79 -18.28
C ALA A 4 -48.26 24.56 -17.41
N LEU A 5 -48.68 23.38 -17.89
CA LEU A 5 -47.99 22.14 -17.53
C LEU A 5 -46.60 22.27 -18.15
N GLY A 6 -45.75 23.04 -17.47
CA GLY A 6 -44.33 23.11 -17.75
C GLY A 6 -43.86 21.68 -17.69
N ALA A 7 -43.46 21.16 -18.85
CA ALA A 7 -42.69 19.94 -18.96
C ALA A 7 -41.68 19.98 -17.81
N CYS A 8 -41.88 19.09 -16.83
CA CYS A 8 -41.07 19.02 -15.64
C CYS A 8 -39.65 18.84 -16.15
N SER A 9 -38.90 19.94 -16.10
CA SER A 9 -37.53 20.05 -16.60
C SER A 9 -36.80 18.80 -16.16
N PRO A 10 -36.14 18.06 -17.07
CA PRO A 10 -35.64 16.71 -16.77
C PRO A 10 -34.87 16.80 -15.48
N LYS A 11 -35.41 16.18 -14.41
CA LYS A 11 -34.84 16.21 -13.05
C LYS A 11 -33.36 15.94 -13.23
N SER A 12 -32.55 16.99 -13.10
CA SER A 12 -31.13 16.92 -13.44
C SER A 12 -30.53 15.87 -12.54
N LEU A 13 -30.32 14.68 -13.09
CA LEU A 13 -29.78 13.56 -12.35
C LEU A 13 -28.34 13.91 -12.02
N SER A 14 -28.09 14.24 -10.76
CA SER A 14 -26.77 14.54 -10.24
C SER A 14 -26.12 13.25 -9.77
N ILE A 15 -24.80 13.21 -9.94
CA ILE A 15 -23.96 12.14 -9.46
C ILE A 15 -22.81 12.80 -8.71
N ARG A 16 -22.58 12.36 -7.48
CA ARG A 16 -21.38 12.70 -6.72
C ARG A 16 -20.58 11.43 -6.54
N VAL A 17 -19.28 11.57 -6.70
CA VAL A 17 -18.34 10.47 -6.56
C VAL A 17 -17.33 10.93 -5.54
N SER A 18 -17.22 10.21 -4.43
CA SER A 18 -16.15 10.44 -3.46
C SER A 18 -15.07 9.40 -3.71
N PRO A 19 -13.82 9.80 -4.01
CA PRO A 19 -12.71 8.89 -3.87
C PRO A 19 -12.52 8.60 -2.37
N THR A 20 -12.30 7.34 -2.01
CA THR A 20 -11.52 7.06 -0.81
C THR A 20 -10.08 7.51 -1.11
N THR A 21 -9.37 8.01 -0.11
CA THR A 21 -7.97 8.49 -0.23
C THR A 21 -6.96 7.37 -0.53
N ASP A 22 -7.43 6.18 -0.88
CA ASP A 22 -6.61 5.03 -1.23
C ASP A 22 -6.08 5.16 -2.66
N THR A 23 -4.76 5.23 -2.74
CA THR A 23 -4.03 5.04 -3.99
C THR A 23 -4.12 3.56 -4.40
N TYR A 24 -4.17 3.28 -5.71
CA TYR A 24 -4.20 1.92 -6.22
C TYR A 24 -2.82 1.32 -5.99
N GLN A 25 -2.65 0.61 -4.88
CA GLN A 25 -1.41 -0.06 -4.51
C GLN A 25 -1.68 -1.58 -4.45
N ASP A 26 -0.81 -2.37 -5.06
CA ASP A 26 -0.76 -3.83 -4.91
C ASP A 26 -2.01 -4.62 -5.36
N GLY A 27 -2.69 -4.17 -6.42
CA GLY A 27 -3.83 -4.89 -7.00
C GLY A 27 -5.09 -4.91 -6.11
N ASN A 28 -5.11 -4.12 -5.03
CA ASN A 28 -6.28 -3.96 -4.20
C ASN A 28 -7.33 -3.08 -4.89
N PRO A 29 -8.59 -3.53 -4.95
CA PRO A 29 -9.62 -2.75 -5.62
C PRO A 29 -9.96 -1.49 -4.81
N ILE A 30 -10.07 -0.35 -5.49
CA ILE A 30 -10.51 0.89 -4.84
C ILE A 30 -12.03 0.93 -4.78
N ASP A 31 -12.58 1.12 -3.59
CA ASP A 31 -14.01 1.32 -3.41
C ASP A 31 -14.40 2.77 -3.69
N VAL A 32 -15.08 2.97 -4.81
CA VAL A 32 -15.63 4.27 -5.20
C VAL A 32 -17.08 4.35 -4.76
N SER A 33 -17.35 5.28 -3.86
CA SER A 33 -18.71 5.58 -3.41
C SER A 33 -19.37 6.60 -4.33
N VAL A 34 -20.54 6.24 -4.85
CA VAL A 34 -21.31 7.07 -5.78
C VAL A 34 -22.67 7.38 -5.20
N TRP A 35 -23.02 8.65 -5.08
CA TRP A 35 -24.36 9.09 -4.66
C TRP A 35 -25.12 9.66 -5.84
N THR A 36 -26.35 9.18 -6.03
CA THR A 36 -27.27 9.64 -7.06
C THR A 36 -28.72 9.53 -6.60
N ALA A 37 -29.70 9.74 -7.48
CA ALA A 37 -31.10 9.57 -7.12
C ALA A 37 -31.40 8.11 -6.71
N LYS A 38 -32.29 7.94 -5.72
CA LYS A 38 -32.70 6.64 -5.19
C LYS A 38 -33.25 5.74 -6.28
N GLY A 39 -32.75 4.51 -6.36
CA GLY A 39 -33.17 3.52 -7.36
C GLY A 39 -32.71 3.80 -8.81
N ALA A 40 -31.82 4.77 -9.03
CA ALA A 40 -31.19 5.00 -10.33
C ALA A 40 -30.14 3.91 -10.62
N THR A 41 -29.94 3.55 -11.89
CA THR A 41 -28.85 2.64 -12.26
C THR A 41 -27.58 3.43 -12.52
N VAL A 42 -26.55 3.19 -11.74
CA VAL A 42 -25.19 3.71 -11.93
C VAL A 42 -24.42 2.79 -12.85
N TYR A 43 -23.65 3.37 -13.76
CA TYR A 43 -22.81 2.69 -14.74
C TYR A 43 -21.37 3.16 -14.54
N LEU A 44 -20.45 2.20 -14.57
CA LEU A 44 -19.01 2.41 -14.54
C LEU A 44 -18.42 1.81 -15.82
N ALA A 45 -17.77 2.65 -16.61
CA ALA A 45 -17.19 2.29 -17.90
C ALA A 45 -15.74 2.71 -18.01
N ASP A 46 -14.93 1.92 -18.70
CA ASP A 46 -13.55 2.25 -19.08
C ASP A 46 -13.49 2.56 -20.60
N SER A 47 -12.30 2.47 -21.20
CA SER A 47 -12.12 2.60 -22.66
C SER A 47 -12.74 1.45 -23.47
N ASN A 48 -12.95 0.29 -22.86
CA ASN A 48 -13.50 -0.91 -23.48
C ASN A 48 -15.04 -0.96 -23.41
N GLY A 49 -15.66 -0.05 -22.65
CA GLY A 49 -17.11 0.06 -22.53
C GLY A 49 -17.59 -0.06 -21.08
N VAL A 50 -18.87 -0.40 -20.89
CA VAL A 50 -19.47 -0.55 -19.55
C VAL A 50 -18.93 -1.81 -18.89
N GLN A 51 -18.19 -1.63 -17.80
CA GLN A 51 -17.60 -2.73 -17.03
C GLN A 51 -18.54 -3.19 -15.91
N LYS A 52 -19.13 -2.25 -15.18
CA LYS A 52 -20.02 -2.54 -14.05
C LYS A 52 -21.27 -1.64 -14.12
N LYS A 53 -22.40 -2.16 -13.65
CA LYS A 53 -23.62 -1.36 -13.43
C LYS A 53 -24.32 -1.86 -12.17
N GLN A 54 -24.84 -0.94 -11.38
CA GLN A 54 -25.50 -1.26 -10.12
C GLN A 54 -26.65 -0.28 -9.86
N LYS A 55 -27.73 -0.76 -9.26
CA LYS A 55 -28.83 0.10 -8.84
C LYS A 55 -28.44 0.78 -7.52
N SER A 56 -28.63 2.09 -7.44
CA SER A 56 -28.41 2.83 -6.20
C SER A 56 -29.42 2.42 -5.15
N ASP A 57 -28.99 2.47 -3.89
CA ASP A 57 -29.79 2.10 -2.74
C ASP A 57 -31.07 2.95 -2.67
N SER A 58 -32.15 2.32 -2.23
CA SER A 58 -33.47 2.96 -2.18
C SER A 58 -33.64 3.90 -0.99
N SER A 59 -32.74 3.84 -0.02
CA SER A 59 -32.76 4.59 1.24
C SER A 59 -31.98 5.89 1.10
N ASP A 60 -30.75 5.83 0.59
CA ASP A 60 -29.83 6.97 0.53
C ASP A 60 -29.31 7.30 -0.88
N GLY A 61 -29.59 6.46 -1.88
CA GLY A 61 -29.14 6.67 -3.26
C GLY A 61 -27.65 6.40 -3.47
N SER A 62 -27.00 5.68 -2.55
CA SER A 62 -25.60 5.28 -2.66
C SER A 62 -25.42 4.06 -3.58
N ALA A 63 -24.25 3.95 -4.19
CA ALA A 63 -23.79 2.77 -4.92
C ALA A 63 -22.28 2.66 -4.74
N LEU A 64 -21.83 1.49 -4.26
CA LEU A 64 -20.42 1.18 -4.09
C LEU A 64 -19.90 0.38 -5.29
N PHE A 65 -18.72 0.76 -5.80
CA PHE A 65 -18.04 0.06 -6.87
C PHE A 65 -16.59 -0.20 -6.47
N SER A 66 -16.20 -1.47 -6.41
CA SER A 66 -14.80 -1.86 -6.26
C SER A 66 -14.12 -1.85 -7.64
N ILE A 67 -13.04 -1.09 -7.78
CA ILE A 67 -12.32 -0.90 -9.05
C ILE A 67 -10.98 -1.63 -8.98
N ASP A 68 -10.89 -2.73 -9.72
CA ASP A 68 -9.77 -3.68 -9.68
C ASP A 68 -8.62 -3.36 -10.64
N LYS A 69 -8.69 -2.30 -11.45
CA LYS A 69 -7.64 -1.96 -12.43
C LYS A 69 -7.38 -0.45 -12.51
N PRO A 70 -6.12 -0.02 -12.69
CA PRO A 70 -5.79 1.38 -12.86
C PRO A 70 -6.20 1.81 -14.26
N ALA A 71 -7.19 2.70 -14.33
CA ALA A 71 -7.67 3.25 -15.58
C ALA A 71 -8.42 4.56 -15.34
N THR A 72 -8.74 5.25 -16.43
CA THR A 72 -9.73 6.33 -16.38
C THR A 72 -11.13 5.76 -16.55
N TYR A 73 -11.93 5.83 -15.50
CA TYR A 73 -13.33 5.40 -15.52
C TYR A 73 -14.26 6.58 -15.76
N ARG A 74 -15.36 6.29 -16.43
CA ARG A 74 -16.48 7.18 -16.71
C ARG A 74 -17.68 6.65 -15.95
N ILE A 75 -18.21 7.45 -15.05
CA ILE A 75 -19.34 7.09 -14.20
C ILE A 75 -20.52 7.98 -14.54
N TRP A 76 -21.69 7.38 -14.78
CA TRP A 76 -22.95 8.10 -14.92
C TRP A 76 -24.10 7.27 -14.35
N SER A 77 -25.22 7.91 -14.04
CA SER A 77 -26.44 7.23 -13.65
C SER A 77 -27.57 7.46 -14.66
N LYS A 78 -28.53 6.54 -14.70
CA LYS A 78 -29.76 6.62 -15.48
C LYS A 78 -30.95 6.30 -14.59
N SER A 79 -32.00 7.10 -14.68
CA SER A 79 -33.28 6.87 -13.99
C SER A 79 -34.42 7.14 -14.95
N GLY A 80 -35.16 6.10 -15.36
CA GLY A 80 -36.08 6.17 -16.49
C GLY A 80 -35.34 6.57 -17.77
N ASP A 81 -35.82 7.60 -18.47
CA ASP A 81 -35.16 8.16 -19.66
C ASP A 81 -34.07 9.21 -19.34
N ALA A 82 -34.00 9.67 -18.09
CA ALA A 82 -33.04 10.69 -17.67
C ALA A 82 -31.65 10.08 -17.43
N LYS A 83 -30.60 10.72 -17.97
CA LYS A 83 -29.19 10.36 -17.78
C LYS A 83 -28.44 11.50 -17.08
N SER A 84 -27.56 11.16 -16.14
CA SER A 84 -26.72 12.13 -15.44
C SER A 84 -25.59 12.65 -16.31
N LYS A 85 -24.95 13.74 -15.85
CA LYS A 85 -23.61 14.09 -16.31
C LYS A 85 -22.64 12.94 -16.02
N THR A 86 -21.64 12.78 -16.89
CA THR A 86 -20.57 11.80 -16.70
C THR A 86 -19.45 12.39 -15.86
N VAL A 87 -19.06 11.72 -14.78
CA VAL A 87 -17.89 12.04 -13.97
C VAL A 87 -16.74 11.14 -14.40
N LYS A 88 -15.55 11.73 -14.60
CA LYS A 88 -14.33 10.98 -14.90
C LYS A 88 -13.54 10.79 -13.61
N VAL A 89 -13.20 9.55 -13.30
CA VAL A 89 -12.34 9.19 -12.17
C VAL A 89 -11.09 8.57 -12.74
N ARG A 90 -9.93 9.15 -12.45
CA ARG A 90 -8.64 8.55 -12.81
C ARG A 90 -8.13 7.76 -11.62
N ILE A 91 -8.00 6.46 -11.81
CA ILE A 91 -7.29 5.59 -10.87
C ILE A 91 -5.88 5.40 -11.43
N ARG A 92 -4.89 5.91 -10.71
CA ARG A 92 -3.47 5.77 -11.07
C ARG A 92 -2.89 4.57 -10.35
N ASP A 93 -2.11 3.78 -11.07
CA ASP A 93 -1.19 2.79 -10.50
C ASP A 93 -0.18 3.54 -9.64
N GLY A 94 -0.03 3.13 -8.39
CA GLY A 94 0.60 3.91 -7.33
C GLY A 94 2.13 4.07 -7.38
N GLY A 95 2.72 4.13 -8.57
CA GLY A 95 4.13 4.47 -8.80
C GLY A 95 4.27 5.84 -9.47
N GLY A 96 4.36 6.91 -8.68
CA GLY A 96 4.65 8.24 -9.22
C GLY A 96 4.48 9.36 -8.21
N ASN A 97 5.60 9.84 -7.67
CA ASN A 97 5.70 11.19 -7.13
C ASN A 97 5.50 12.18 -8.30
N ASP A 98 4.30 12.72 -8.42
CA ASP A 98 3.98 13.76 -9.38
C ASP A 98 3.31 14.90 -8.60
N THR A 99 4.12 15.56 -7.77
CA THR A 99 3.84 16.90 -7.27
C THR A 99 3.96 17.87 -8.45
N SER A 100 2.84 18.14 -9.11
CA SER A 100 2.66 19.41 -9.79
C SER A 100 1.30 20.00 -9.41
N ASP A 101 1.41 21.15 -8.77
CA ASP A 101 0.45 22.25 -8.67
C ASP A 101 -0.78 22.02 -7.78
N LEU A 102 -0.70 22.49 -6.53
CA LEU A 102 -1.53 23.60 -6.04
C LEU A 102 -0.81 24.34 -4.89
N ASP A 103 -0.66 25.65 -5.10
CA ASP A 103 0.05 26.67 -4.33
C ASP A 103 -0.47 26.96 -2.91
N ASP A 104 0.41 27.66 -2.16
CA ASP A 104 0.19 28.63 -1.06
C ASP A 104 -0.47 28.13 0.25
N ASP A 105 0.29 28.17 1.36
CA ASP A 105 0.28 29.35 2.24
C ASP A 105 1.34 29.24 3.34
N ASP A 106 1.88 30.41 3.64
CA ASP A 106 3.02 30.78 4.46
C ASP A 106 2.73 30.59 5.96
N THR A 107 3.74 30.23 6.75
CA THR A 107 3.94 30.78 8.11
C THR A 107 5.27 30.32 8.70
N ASP A 108 6.23 31.23 8.63
CA ASP A 108 7.40 31.34 9.50
C ASP A 108 7.07 31.14 10.99
N ILE A 109 8.01 30.54 11.74
CA ILE A 109 8.77 31.19 12.84
C ILE A 109 9.53 30.11 13.65
N ASN A 110 10.86 30.16 13.48
CA ASN A 110 11.88 30.38 14.51
C ASN A 110 11.98 29.44 15.73
N ASP A 111 13.12 28.75 15.86
CA ASP A 111 14.26 29.15 16.72
C ASP A 111 14.90 28.00 17.52
N SER A 112 16.22 27.93 17.35
CA SER A 112 17.27 27.60 18.32
C SER A 112 17.39 26.23 19.01
N ALA A 113 18.63 25.73 18.82
CA ALA A 113 19.57 25.19 19.81
C ALA A 113 19.84 23.68 19.77
N ASP A 114 20.92 23.33 19.04
CA ASP A 114 22.18 22.82 19.60
C ASP A 114 22.11 21.78 20.74
N SER A 115 22.57 20.54 20.48
CA SER A 115 23.80 20.01 21.09
C SER A 115 24.08 18.55 20.72
N GLU A 116 25.21 18.38 20.04
CA GLU A 116 26.20 17.29 20.04
C GLU A 116 26.02 16.00 20.87
N SER A 117 26.47 14.91 20.22
CA SER A 117 27.39 13.88 20.72
C SER A 117 26.88 12.53 21.27
N SER A 118 27.23 11.50 20.48
CA SER A 118 28.13 10.39 20.88
C SER A 118 27.60 9.15 21.61
N SER A 119 27.56 8.06 20.82
CA SER A 119 28.41 6.86 20.98
C SER A 119 27.97 5.67 21.85
N SER A 120 27.94 4.51 21.15
CA SER A 120 28.41 3.15 21.54
C SER A 120 27.66 2.37 22.61
N SER A 121 27.58 1.03 22.62
CA SER A 121 27.87 -0.07 21.70
C SER A 121 27.48 -1.36 22.45
N ALA A 122 27.40 -2.46 21.69
CA ALA A 122 27.70 -3.84 22.09
C ALA A 122 26.55 -4.78 22.54
N ALA A 123 26.21 -5.65 21.59
CA ALA A 123 26.51 -7.10 21.59
C ALA A 123 25.48 -8.07 22.20
N GLU A 124 25.05 -9.00 21.33
CA GLU A 124 25.09 -10.48 21.48
C GLU A 124 24.36 -11.11 22.68
N SER A 125 23.71 -12.27 22.64
CA SER A 125 23.26 -13.25 21.65
C SER A 125 22.70 -14.42 22.48
N SER A 126 21.94 -15.31 21.84
CA SER A 126 21.95 -16.77 22.07
C SER A 126 20.96 -17.42 23.07
N SER A 127 20.07 -18.21 22.45
CA SER A 127 19.74 -19.62 22.78
C SER A 127 18.75 -19.88 23.93
N SER A 128 17.78 -20.79 23.85
CA SER A 128 17.45 -21.85 22.87
C SER A 128 16.23 -22.66 23.38
N GLU A 129 15.55 -23.38 22.47
CA GLU A 129 14.81 -24.67 22.66
C GLU A 129 13.39 -24.62 23.26
N THR A 130 12.37 -25.45 22.92
CA THR A 130 12.09 -26.51 21.90
C THR A 130 10.64 -26.98 22.15
N SER A 131 9.87 -27.30 21.08
CA SER A 131 8.72 -28.24 21.00
C SER A 131 7.43 -28.02 21.83
N GLU A 132 6.23 -28.48 21.50
CA GLU A 132 5.53 -29.09 20.34
C GLU A 132 4.03 -29.17 20.76
N ASP A 133 3.15 -29.27 19.78
CA ASP A 133 1.90 -30.07 19.80
C ASP A 133 0.51 -29.40 19.87
N ASN A 134 -0.39 -30.02 19.08
CA ASN A 134 -1.85 -30.02 19.05
C ASN A 134 -2.65 -29.09 18.11
N VAL A 135 -2.66 -29.52 16.85
CA VAL A 135 -3.80 -30.07 16.08
C VAL A 135 -5.22 -29.49 16.19
N ALA A 136 -5.80 -29.41 14.99
CA ALA A 136 -7.22 -29.51 14.63
C ALA A 136 -8.08 -28.27 14.98
N SER A 137 -9.02 -27.81 14.16
CA SER A 137 -9.80 -28.52 13.16
C SER A 137 -10.61 -27.51 12.35
N SER A 138 -10.62 -27.72 11.03
CA SER A 138 -11.78 -27.73 10.13
C SER A 138 -12.80 -26.57 10.09
N SER A 139 -13.17 -26.28 8.83
CA SER A 139 -14.42 -25.68 8.32
C SER A 139 -14.49 -24.15 8.40
N SER A 140 -14.91 -23.41 7.39
CA SER A 140 -15.52 -23.71 6.09
C SER A 140 -15.52 -22.42 5.26
N SER A 141 -15.39 -22.62 3.95
CA SER A 141 -15.62 -21.69 2.84
C SER A 141 -16.69 -20.61 3.04
N SER A 142 -16.39 -19.44 2.46
CA SER A 142 -17.25 -18.27 2.16
C SER A 142 -17.33 -17.17 3.22
N ALA A 143 -16.26 -16.37 3.32
CA ALA A 143 -16.31 -15.02 3.85
C ALA A 143 -15.44 -14.10 2.97
N SER A 144 -16.09 -13.16 2.29
CA SER A 144 -15.50 -12.21 1.35
C SER A 144 -14.38 -11.39 2.02
N SER A 145 -13.15 -11.52 1.52
CA SER A 145 -12.07 -10.50 1.55
C SER A 145 -12.03 -9.53 2.75
N ILE A 146 -11.97 -10.05 3.98
CA ILE A 146 -11.58 -9.24 5.15
C ILE A 146 -10.12 -9.57 5.43
N ILE A 147 -9.19 -8.73 4.93
CA ILE A 147 -7.79 -8.81 5.36
C ILE A 147 -7.75 -8.46 6.86
N PRO A 148 -7.19 -9.31 7.73
CA PRO A 148 -7.12 -9.02 9.16
C PRO A 148 -6.31 -7.74 9.45
N ALA A 149 -6.68 -6.99 10.49
CA ALA A 149 -5.99 -5.75 10.87
C ALA A 149 -4.47 -5.97 11.07
N ASP A 150 -4.09 -7.10 11.68
CA ASP A 150 -2.70 -7.46 11.94
C ASP A 150 -1.87 -7.60 10.65
N TYR A 151 -2.49 -7.94 9.52
CA TYR A 151 -1.80 -8.07 8.23
C TYR A 151 -1.48 -6.69 7.65
N VAL A 152 -2.39 -5.73 7.83
CA VAL A 152 -2.17 -4.33 7.44
C VAL A 152 -1.08 -3.71 8.32
N SER A 153 -1.10 -3.96 9.63
CA SER A 153 -0.05 -3.50 10.55
C SER A 153 1.31 -4.14 10.23
N ALA A 154 1.35 -5.44 9.93
CA ALA A 154 2.56 -6.13 9.52
C ALA A 154 3.15 -5.53 8.24
N LEU A 155 2.32 -5.24 7.23
CA LEU A 155 2.76 -4.61 5.98
C LEU A 155 3.36 -3.21 6.22
N ALA A 156 2.71 -2.37 7.03
CA ALA A 156 3.23 -1.04 7.36
C ALA A 156 4.58 -1.13 8.09
N LYS A 157 4.74 -2.06 9.03
CA LYS A 157 6.00 -2.32 9.74
C LYS A 157 7.07 -2.85 8.81
N ALA A 158 6.72 -3.78 7.92
CA ALA A 158 7.62 -4.34 6.93
C ALA A 158 8.19 -3.26 6.02
N ARG A 159 7.33 -2.35 5.53
CA ARG A 159 7.76 -1.20 4.73
C ARG A 159 8.73 -0.32 5.51
N SER A 160 8.41 0.02 6.76
CA SER A 160 9.31 0.81 7.60
C SER A 160 10.68 0.14 7.75
N TYR A 161 10.74 -1.15 8.07
CA TYR A 161 12.03 -1.85 8.20
C TYR A 161 12.81 -1.89 6.89
N ALA A 162 12.12 -2.14 5.78
CA ALA A 162 12.75 -2.16 4.47
C ALA A 162 13.30 -0.79 4.06
N THR A 163 12.60 0.32 4.34
CA THR A 163 12.98 1.65 3.84
C THR A 163 13.82 2.48 4.80
N THR A 164 13.70 2.26 6.12
CA THR A 164 14.45 3.05 7.11
C THR A 164 15.65 2.31 7.67
N MET A 165 15.69 0.99 7.56
CA MET A 165 16.79 0.16 8.07
C MET A 165 17.49 -0.65 6.96
N ASP A 166 17.07 -0.47 5.70
CA ASP A 166 17.63 -1.15 4.53
C ASP A 166 17.74 -2.67 4.71
N MET A 167 16.78 -3.27 5.42
CA MET A 167 16.83 -4.69 5.75
C MET A 167 16.58 -5.55 4.51
N SER A 168 17.12 -6.78 4.52
CA SER A 168 16.82 -7.78 3.49
C SER A 168 15.39 -8.29 3.63
N LYS A 169 14.86 -8.88 2.55
CA LYS A 169 13.53 -9.50 2.56
C LYS A 169 13.39 -10.53 3.69
N LYS A 170 14.43 -11.34 3.91
CA LYS A 170 14.44 -12.34 4.98
C LYS A 170 14.57 -11.69 6.36
N GLY A 171 15.43 -10.69 6.50
CA GLY A 171 15.58 -9.94 7.76
C GLY A 171 14.27 -9.28 8.19
N VAL A 172 13.53 -8.69 7.25
CA VAL A 172 12.21 -8.09 7.53
C VAL A 172 11.23 -9.16 8.02
N TYR A 173 11.17 -10.33 7.37
CA TYR A 173 10.30 -11.42 7.81
C TYR A 173 10.64 -11.90 9.24
N ASP A 174 11.93 -12.13 9.49
CA ASP A 174 12.41 -12.60 10.79
C ASP A 174 12.13 -11.54 11.87
N GLN A 175 12.25 -10.25 11.56
CA GLN A 175 11.94 -9.15 12.48
C GLN A 175 10.45 -9.06 12.83
N LEU A 176 9.57 -9.25 11.85
CA LEU A 176 8.11 -9.25 12.06
C LEU A 176 7.66 -10.42 12.91
N THR A 177 8.28 -11.60 12.73
CA THR A 177 7.91 -12.84 13.44
C THR A 177 8.67 -13.04 14.75
N SER A 178 9.72 -12.25 15.00
CA SER A 178 10.56 -12.37 16.19
C SER A 178 9.75 -12.23 17.49
N GLN A 179 10.05 -13.12 18.45
CA GLN A 179 9.51 -13.05 19.80
C GLN A 179 9.97 -11.81 20.58
N TYR A 180 11.02 -11.13 20.12
CA TYR A 180 11.52 -9.88 20.70
C TYR A 180 11.21 -8.66 19.84
N GLY A 181 10.66 -8.87 18.63
CA GLY A 181 10.25 -7.82 17.71
C GLY A 181 8.75 -7.57 17.77
N GLU A 182 8.11 -7.65 16.61
CA GLU A 182 6.69 -7.28 16.45
C GLU A 182 5.72 -8.43 16.77
N LYS A 183 6.20 -9.68 16.84
CA LYS A 183 5.41 -10.88 17.20
C LYS A 183 4.19 -11.13 16.29
N PHE A 184 4.25 -10.69 15.04
CA PHE A 184 3.21 -11.02 14.07
C PHE A 184 3.21 -12.52 13.76
N SER A 185 2.04 -13.04 13.39
CA SER A 185 1.95 -14.42 12.87
C SER A 185 2.79 -14.58 11.60
N ALA A 186 3.29 -15.80 11.36
CA ALA A 186 4.02 -16.14 10.14
C ALA A 186 3.23 -15.80 8.88
N GLN A 187 1.90 -15.97 8.91
CA GLN A 187 1.03 -15.64 7.78
C GLN A 187 0.91 -14.12 7.54
N ALA A 188 0.83 -13.31 8.61
CA ALA A 188 0.80 -11.85 8.48
C ALA A 188 2.14 -11.29 7.98
N ALA A 189 3.26 -11.84 8.47
CA ALA A 189 4.59 -11.48 7.99
C ALA A 189 4.80 -11.90 6.53
N GLN A 190 4.36 -13.11 6.15
CA GLN A 190 4.44 -13.56 4.75
C GLN A 190 3.59 -12.67 3.85
N TYR A 191 2.36 -12.36 4.27
CA TYR A 191 1.51 -11.41 3.57
C TYR A 191 2.22 -10.06 3.39
N ALA A 192 2.84 -9.53 4.43
CA ALA A 192 3.59 -8.27 4.35
C ALA A 192 4.71 -8.35 3.31
N ILE A 193 5.54 -9.39 3.35
CA ILE A 193 6.64 -9.60 2.40
C ILE A 193 6.16 -9.75 0.95
N ASP A 194 5.03 -10.43 0.74
CA ASP A 194 4.47 -10.66 -0.59
C ASP A 194 3.84 -9.40 -1.19
N HIS A 195 3.40 -8.45 -0.35
CA HIS A 195 2.78 -7.19 -0.76
C HIS A 195 3.74 -6.00 -0.74
N LEU A 196 5.01 -6.17 -0.33
CA LEU A 196 6.07 -5.18 -0.54
C LEU A 196 6.60 -5.27 -1.97
N THR A 197 5.86 -4.69 -2.92
CA THR A 197 6.22 -4.72 -4.34
C THR A 197 7.06 -3.51 -4.77
N ASP A 198 7.07 -2.45 -3.97
CA ASP A 198 7.74 -1.17 -4.22
C ASP A 198 9.15 -1.07 -3.61
N ILE A 199 9.69 -2.17 -3.08
CA ILE A 199 11.02 -2.22 -2.47
C ILE A 199 12.05 -2.80 -3.44
N ASP A 200 13.11 -2.04 -3.69
CA ASP A 200 14.31 -2.53 -4.36
C ASP A 200 15.28 -3.15 -3.34
N TRP A 201 15.20 -4.47 -3.19
CA TRP A 201 16.03 -5.21 -2.25
C TRP A 201 17.53 -5.18 -2.61
N ALA A 202 17.87 -4.99 -3.88
CA ALA A 202 19.27 -4.85 -4.30
C ALA A 202 19.81 -3.46 -3.92
N ALA A 203 18.97 -2.41 -3.98
CA ALA A 203 19.30 -1.09 -3.46
C ALA A 203 19.49 -1.12 -1.93
N ASN A 204 18.65 -1.84 -1.19
CA ASN A 204 18.83 -2.04 0.25
C ASN A 204 20.17 -2.73 0.56
N ALA A 205 20.52 -3.78 -0.19
CA ALA A 205 21.81 -4.46 -0.04
C ALA A 205 22.99 -3.50 -0.28
N LEU A 206 22.89 -2.63 -1.30
CA LEU A 206 23.89 -1.61 -1.59
C LEU A 206 24.00 -0.56 -0.47
N ALA A 207 22.88 -0.11 0.08
CA ALA A 207 22.87 0.84 1.21
C ALA A 207 23.56 0.24 2.44
N LYS A 208 23.24 -1.01 2.78
CA LYS A 208 23.92 -1.77 3.85
C LYS A 208 25.39 -1.97 3.58
N ALA A 209 25.76 -2.31 2.34
CA ALA A 209 27.15 -2.46 1.93
C ALA A 209 27.95 -1.18 2.13
N LYS A 210 27.37 -0.03 1.73
CA LYS A 210 27.97 1.30 1.93
C LYS A 210 28.15 1.60 3.42
N SER A 211 27.14 1.37 4.26
CA SER A 211 27.27 1.55 5.71
C SER A 211 28.38 0.68 6.31
N TYR A 212 28.49 -0.60 5.92
CA TYR A 212 29.59 -1.45 6.39
C TYR A 212 30.97 -0.95 5.94
N GLN A 213 31.06 -0.43 4.72
CA GLN A 213 32.30 0.14 4.21
C GLN A 213 32.67 1.43 4.96
N THR A 214 31.72 2.33 5.20
CA THR A 214 31.99 3.63 5.85
C THR A 214 32.20 3.50 7.35
N ASP A 215 31.35 2.73 8.02
CA ASP A 215 31.26 2.74 9.48
C ASP A 215 32.20 1.70 10.10
N MET A 216 32.45 0.61 9.37
CA MET A 216 33.28 -0.51 9.84
C MET A 216 34.54 -0.74 9.02
N SER A 217 34.77 0.03 7.94
CA SER A 217 35.95 -0.10 7.07
C SER A 217 36.18 -1.53 6.55
N MET A 218 35.09 -2.27 6.32
CA MET A 218 35.15 -3.66 5.88
C MET A 218 35.60 -3.77 4.41
N SER A 219 36.28 -4.87 4.07
CA SER A 219 36.64 -5.16 2.68
C SER A 219 35.40 -5.62 1.88
N PRO A 220 35.38 -5.46 0.54
CA PRO A 220 34.25 -5.88 -0.28
C PRO A 220 33.85 -7.35 -0.09
N GLU A 221 34.81 -8.26 0.05
CA GLU A 221 34.54 -9.67 0.31
C GLU A 221 33.91 -9.89 1.69
N ALA A 222 34.42 -9.23 2.73
CA ALA A 222 33.84 -9.31 4.07
C ALA A 222 32.42 -8.74 4.12
N ILE A 223 32.17 -7.66 3.35
CA ILE A 223 30.83 -7.09 3.19
C ILE A 223 29.90 -8.09 2.52
N ARG A 224 30.32 -8.73 1.42
CA ARG A 224 29.50 -9.74 0.72
C ARG A 224 29.14 -10.91 1.65
N ASP A 225 30.12 -11.40 2.41
CA ASP A 225 29.92 -12.48 3.35
C ASP A 225 28.97 -12.05 4.48
N GLN A 226 29.08 -10.80 4.96
CA GLN A 226 28.18 -10.25 5.98
C GLN A 226 26.75 -10.06 5.46
N LEU A 227 26.58 -9.59 4.23
CA LEU A 227 25.27 -9.40 3.61
C LEU A 227 24.53 -10.72 3.43
N THR A 228 25.25 -11.80 3.08
CA THR A 228 24.67 -13.13 2.84
C THR A 228 24.65 -14.03 4.06
N SER A 229 25.33 -13.64 5.14
CA SER A 229 25.46 -14.44 6.35
C SER A 229 24.09 -14.81 6.93
N PRO A 230 23.89 -16.08 7.35
CA PRO A 230 22.65 -16.50 7.99
C PRO A 230 22.39 -15.80 9.33
N TYR A 231 23.44 -15.23 9.95
CA TYR A 231 23.39 -14.45 11.18
C TYR A 231 23.61 -12.95 10.95
N GLY A 232 23.84 -12.54 9.70
CA GLY A 232 24.02 -11.15 9.30
C GLY A 232 22.75 -10.60 8.68
N GLU A 233 22.86 -10.04 7.49
CA GLU A 233 21.73 -9.37 6.83
C GLU A 233 20.84 -10.32 6.01
N GLN A 234 21.30 -11.53 5.69
CA GLN A 234 20.54 -12.56 4.96
C GLN A 234 19.97 -12.11 3.60
N PHE A 235 20.65 -11.20 2.90
CA PHE A 235 20.39 -10.93 1.49
C PHE A 235 20.66 -12.17 0.65
N THR A 236 20.01 -12.24 -0.51
CA THR A 236 20.36 -13.25 -1.52
C THR A 236 21.76 -12.99 -2.07
N GLN A 237 22.40 -14.04 -2.58
CA GLN A 237 23.71 -13.90 -3.21
C GLN A 237 23.70 -12.86 -4.35
N GLN A 238 22.61 -12.82 -5.13
CA GLN A 238 22.48 -11.90 -6.26
C GLN A 238 22.42 -10.42 -5.81
N GLU A 239 21.67 -10.13 -4.74
CA GLU A 239 21.59 -8.77 -4.18
C GLU A 239 22.93 -8.34 -3.57
N ALA A 240 23.63 -9.25 -2.89
CA ALA A 240 24.95 -8.97 -2.34
C ALA A 240 26.00 -8.76 -3.46
N ASP A 241 25.96 -9.57 -4.51
CA ASP A 241 26.87 -9.42 -5.66
C ASP A 241 26.63 -8.07 -6.37
N TYR A 242 25.37 -7.68 -6.54
CA TYR A 242 25.00 -6.35 -7.05
C TYR A 242 25.56 -5.24 -6.14
N ALA A 243 25.36 -5.36 -4.83
CA ALA A 243 25.85 -4.37 -3.87
C ALA A 243 27.38 -4.18 -3.95
N ILE A 244 28.15 -5.26 -4.10
CA ILE A 244 29.61 -5.18 -4.26
C ILE A 244 30.00 -4.57 -5.60
N GLN A 245 29.31 -4.94 -6.69
CA GLN A 245 29.58 -4.41 -8.01
C GLN A 245 29.41 -2.88 -8.07
N HIS A 246 28.43 -2.35 -7.34
CA HIS A 246 28.07 -0.93 -7.32
C HIS A 246 28.59 -0.17 -6.09
N LEU A 247 29.47 -0.78 -5.29
CA LEU A 247 29.88 -0.24 -3.99
C LEU A 247 30.58 1.12 -4.09
N ASN A 248 31.33 1.36 -5.16
CA ASN A 248 32.14 2.57 -5.36
C ASN A 248 31.68 3.41 -6.57
N ASP A 249 30.42 3.25 -6.99
CA ASP A 249 29.80 4.05 -8.04
C ASP A 249 29.50 5.49 -7.60
#